data_AF-A0A1H7JTA0-F1
#
_entry.id   AF-A0A1H7JTA0-F1
#
_cell.length_a   1.000
_cell.length_b   1.000
_cell.length_c   1.000
_cell.angle_alpha   90.00
_cell.angle_beta   90.00
_cell.angle_gamma   90.00
#
_symmetry.space_group_name_H-M   'P 1'
#
loop_
_entity.id
_entity.type
_entity.pdbx_description
1 polymer ?
#
loop_
_entity_poly.entity_id
_entity_poly.type
_entity_poly.pdbx_seq_one_letter_code
_entity_poly.pdbx_strand_id
1 'polypeptide(L)'
;MYLIATIALLALILFATGCQKDEASPVHSPETVQVPDTQKMYYISPQGNDLNKGTLQSPWETLQHAADHATPGSTVYLREGVYHQKVKITRSGNSSGNPTLFSSYPQEKAIIDGEGLSVRGIEGLIEVELVLSPKDTAILHRDNEYRRRTSHSSQLVLAHTK
;
A
#
# COMPACT_ATOMS: atom_id res chain seq x y z
N MET A 1 -34.60 14.42 -66.14
CA MET A 1 -33.60 14.47 -65.04
C MET A 1 -34.07 15.24 -63.79
N TYR A 2 -35.35 15.60 -63.63
CA TYR A 2 -35.88 16.21 -62.39
C TYR A 2 -36.81 15.28 -61.58
N LEU A 3 -37.02 14.03 -62.02
CA LEU A 3 -38.00 13.10 -61.43
C LEU A 3 -37.44 12.21 -60.30
N ILE A 4 -36.12 12.20 -60.10
CA ILE A 4 -35.44 11.45 -59.03
C ILE A 4 -35.09 12.32 -57.80
N ALA A 5 -35.27 13.64 -57.87
CA ALA A 5 -34.93 14.57 -56.79
C ALA A 5 -36.10 14.89 -55.83
N THR A 6 -37.34 14.52 -56.15
CA THR A 6 -38.53 14.78 -55.30
C THR A 6 -38.88 13.62 -54.36
N ILE A 7 -38.31 12.43 -54.58
CA ILE A 7 -38.60 11.22 -53.78
C ILE A 7 -37.75 11.17 -52.49
N ALA A 8 -36.69 11.97 -52.39
CA ALA A 8 -35.84 12.05 -51.19
C ALA A 8 -36.32 13.06 -50.12
N LEU A 9 -37.38 13.85 -50.39
CA LEU A 9 -37.87 14.89 -49.48
C LEU A 9 -39.24 14.55 -48.83
N LEU A 10 -39.76 13.33 -49.04
CA LEU A 10 -41.15 12.98 -48.69
C LEU A 10 -41.28 11.63 -48.00
N ALA A 11 -40.40 11.33 -47.04
CA ALA A 11 -40.48 10.15 -46.19
C ALA A 11 -39.99 10.40 -44.75
N LEU A 12 -40.44 11.48 -44.11
CA LEU A 12 -40.21 11.63 -42.66
C LEU A 12 -41.31 12.41 -41.94
N ILE A 13 -42.56 12.01 -42.11
CA ILE A 13 -43.65 12.47 -41.24
C ILE A 13 -44.59 11.29 -40.92
N LEU A 14 -44.77 11.05 -39.61
CA LEU A 14 -45.85 10.36 -38.89
C LEU A 14 -45.85 8.82 -38.79
N PHE A 15 -45.42 8.31 -37.62
CA PHE A 15 -46.26 7.43 -36.82
C PHE A 15 -46.33 7.95 -35.37
N ALA A 16 -47.55 8.27 -34.96
CA ALA A 16 -47.92 8.72 -33.64
C ALA A 16 -48.09 7.53 -32.68
N THR A 17 -47.65 7.66 -31.42
CA THR A 17 -48.42 7.20 -30.24
C THR A 17 -47.77 7.77 -28.98
N GLY A 18 -48.54 8.48 -28.17
CA GLY A 18 -48.13 8.82 -26.81
C GLY A 18 -48.12 7.58 -25.91
N CYS A 19 -47.20 7.55 -24.95
CA CYS A 19 -47.29 6.75 -23.73
C CYS A 19 -46.60 7.54 -22.61
N GLN A 20 -47.40 8.02 -21.66
CA GLN A 20 -46.95 8.56 -20.37
C GLN A 20 -46.17 7.48 -19.62
N LYS A 21 -45.01 7.79 -19.02
CA LYS A 21 -44.52 7.06 -17.84
C LYS A 21 -43.44 7.83 -17.08
N ASP A 22 -43.64 7.82 -15.78
CA ASP A 22 -42.92 8.49 -14.70
C ASP A 22 -41.44 8.08 -14.56
N GLU A 23 -40.73 8.92 -13.80
CA GLU A 23 -39.56 8.58 -12.97
C GLU A 23 -38.37 7.85 -13.62
N ALA A 24 -37.31 8.61 -13.89
CA ALA A 24 -36.05 8.45 -13.16
C ALA A 24 -35.11 9.62 -13.52
N SER A 25 -34.63 10.33 -12.51
CA SER A 25 -33.47 11.21 -12.62
C SER A 25 -32.32 10.47 -13.33
N PRO A 26 -31.52 11.10 -14.19
CA PRO A 26 -30.31 10.47 -14.69
C PRO A 26 -29.39 10.18 -13.49
N VAL A 27 -29.39 8.90 -13.14
CA VAL A 27 -28.52 8.25 -12.18
C VAL A 27 -27.08 8.58 -12.54
N HIS A 28 -26.35 9.09 -11.55
CA HIS A 28 -24.89 9.02 -11.41
C HIS A 28 -24.12 8.90 -12.72
N SER A 29 -23.54 10.01 -13.17
CA SER A 29 -22.16 9.94 -13.69
C SER A 29 -21.38 9.01 -12.76
N PRO A 30 -20.59 8.04 -13.25
CA PRO A 30 -19.65 7.36 -12.39
C PRO A 30 -18.65 8.42 -11.91
N GLU A 31 -18.98 9.07 -10.80
CA GLU A 31 -18.00 9.73 -9.96
C GLU A 31 -16.99 8.64 -9.66
N THR A 32 -15.81 8.80 -10.24
CA THR A 32 -14.73 7.85 -10.12
C THR A 32 -14.38 7.87 -8.64
N VAL A 33 -14.90 6.90 -7.88
CA VAL A 33 -14.50 6.68 -6.50
C VAL A 33 -13.03 6.31 -6.56
N GLN A 34 -12.17 7.32 -6.38
CA GLN A 34 -10.74 7.11 -6.17
C GLN A 34 -10.63 6.38 -4.84
N VAL A 35 -10.45 5.05 -4.87
CA VAL A 35 -9.92 4.30 -3.74
C VAL A 35 -8.40 4.25 -3.94
N PRO A 36 -7.60 5.12 -3.32
CA PRO A 36 -6.16 4.93 -3.37
C PRO A 36 -5.79 4.02 -2.19
N ASP A 37 -5.92 2.72 -2.39
CA ASP A 37 -4.95 1.81 -1.77
C ASP A 37 -4.14 1.13 -2.88
N THR A 38 -3.45 1.96 -3.66
CA THR A 38 -2.39 1.45 -4.52
C THR A 38 -1.23 1.09 -3.60
N GLN A 39 -1.15 -0.19 -3.22
CA GLN A 39 0.02 -0.75 -2.55
C GLN A 39 1.26 -0.32 -3.34
N LYS A 40 2.08 0.55 -2.75
CA LYS A 40 3.26 1.09 -3.42
C LYS A 40 4.30 -0.01 -3.60
N MET A 41 4.95 -0.03 -4.76
CA MET A 41 6.01 -0.97 -5.08
C MET A 41 7.33 -0.21 -5.21
N TYR A 42 8.36 -0.71 -4.54
CA TYR A 42 9.73 -0.22 -4.67
C TYR A 42 10.64 -1.34 -5.20
N TYR A 43 11.72 -0.97 -5.86
CA TYR A 43 12.65 -1.93 -6.48
C TYR A 43 14.07 -1.63 -6.04
N ILE A 44 14.80 -2.67 -5.64
CA ILE A 44 16.22 -2.62 -5.30
C ILE A 44 16.97 -3.53 -6.27
N SER A 45 18.15 -3.12 -6.72
CA SER A 45 19.06 -3.93 -7.54
C SER A 45 20.50 -3.68 -7.09
N PRO A 46 21.40 -4.67 -7.14
CA PRO A 46 22.82 -4.43 -6.85
C PRO A 46 23.50 -3.47 -7.84
N GLN A 47 22.87 -3.18 -8.98
CA GLN A 47 23.33 -2.20 -9.97
C GLN A 47 22.47 -0.92 -9.96
N GLY A 48 21.63 -0.75 -8.93
CA GLY A 48 20.78 0.42 -8.76
C GLY A 48 21.55 1.65 -8.29
N ASN A 49 20.81 2.66 -7.83
CA ASN A 49 21.37 3.86 -7.20
C ASN A 49 20.35 4.44 -6.23
N ASP A 50 20.75 4.77 -5.01
CA ASP A 50 19.86 5.32 -3.97
C ASP A 50 19.34 6.74 -4.27
N LEU A 51 19.90 7.42 -5.28
CA LEU A 51 19.36 8.67 -5.83
C LEU A 51 18.20 8.43 -6.82
N ASN A 52 17.96 7.18 -7.22
CA ASN A 52 16.86 6.85 -8.10
C ASN A 52 15.50 6.94 -7.38
N LYS A 53 14.42 6.82 -8.16
CA LYS A 53 13.05 6.88 -7.65
C LYS A 53 12.55 5.56 -7.04
N GLY A 54 13.38 4.51 -7.04
CA GLY A 54 12.98 3.19 -6.56
C GLY A 54 11.95 2.48 -7.45
N THR A 55 11.93 2.78 -8.75
CA THR A 55 11.03 2.16 -9.73
C THR A 55 11.71 0.98 -10.43
N LEU A 56 10.96 0.16 -11.17
CA LEU A 56 11.53 -0.99 -11.87
C LEU A 56 12.65 -0.60 -12.86
N GLN A 57 12.51 0.54 -13.54
CA GLN A 57 13.48 1.09 -14.50
C GLN A 57 14.61 1.88 -13.84
N SER A 58 14.42 2.31 -12.59
CA SER A 58 15.40 3.10 -11.84
C SER A 58 15.36 2.65 -10.38
N PRO A 59 15.90 1.44 -10.10
CA PRO A 59 15.85 0.84 -8.77
C PRO A 59 16.84 1.53 -7.82
N TRP A 60 16.55 1.46 -6.53
CA TRP A 60 17.51 1.76 -5.48
C TRP A 60 18.62 0.71 -5.43
N GLU A 61 19.72 1.03 -4.74
CA GLU A 61 20.87 0.14 -4.60
C GLU A 61 20.87 -0.60 -3.27
N THR A 62 20.51 0.09 -2.18
CA THR A 62 20.73 -0.44 -0.84
C THR A 62 19.45 -0.92 -0.14
N LEU A 63 19.60 -2.02 0.61
CA LEU A 63 18.55 -2.56 1.46
C LEU A 63 18.19 -1.59 2.59
N GLN A 64 19.18 -0.89 3.15
CA GLN A 64 18.95 0.10 4.19
C GLN A 64 18.15 1.30 3.68
N HIS A 65 18.45 1.81 2.48
CA HIS A 65 17.67 2.90 1.89
C HIS A 65 16.21 2.51 1.75
N ALA A 66 15.92 1.29 1.27
CA ALA A 66 14.55 0.80 1.19
C ALA A 66 13.91 0.64 2.57
N ALA A 67 14.62 0.13 3.58
CA ALA A 67 14.11 0.02 4.95
C ALA A 67 13.74 1.39 5.56
N ASP A 68 14.49 2.44 5.21
CA ASP A 68 14.28 3.79 5.72
C ASP A 68 13.17 4.56 4.98
N HIS A 69 13.01 4.33 3.67
CA HIS A 69 12.14 5.14 2.80
C HIS A 69 10.85 4.43 2.36
N ALA A 70 10.78 3.09 2.46
CA ALA A 70 9.58 2.36 2.10
C ALA A 70 8.40 2.79 2.98
N THR A 71 7.32 3.19 2.33
CA THR A 71 6.09 3.60 3.01
C THR A 71 5.40 2.38 3.64
N PRO A 72 4.79 2.49 4.84
CA PRO A 72 4.04 1.38 5.43
C PRO A 72 3.02 0.79 4.45
N GLY A 73 2.91 -0.54 4.42
CA GLY A 73 2.04 -1.27 3.48
C GLY A 73 2.61 -1.45 2.08
N SER A 74 3.83 -0.99 1.78
CA SER A 74 4.45 -1.19 0.47
C SER A 74 5.09 -2.57 0.32
N THR A 75 5.34 -2.97 -0.93
CA THR A 75 6.17 -4.12 -1.27
C THR A 75 7.47 -3.63 -1.88
N VAL A 76 8.59 -4.09 -1.33
CA VAL A 76 9.94 -3.85 -1.80
C VAL A 76 10.42 -5.11 -2.51
N TYR A 77 10.61 -5.01 -3.83
CA TYR A 77 11.10 -6.08 -4.67
C TYR A 77 12.63 -5.99 -4.82
N LEU A 78 13.32 -7.06 -4.44
CA LEU A 78 14.73 -7.24 -4.70
C LEU A 78 14.89 -7.89 -6.08
N ARG A 79 15.59 -7.20 -6.98
CA ARG A 79 15.97 -7.75 -8.28
C ARG A 79 17.06 -8.82 -8.11
N GLU A 80 17.25 -9.62 -9.15
CA GLU A 80 18.26 -10.66 -9.22
C GLU A 80 19.65 -10.15 -8.79
N GLY A 81 20.32 -10.95 -7.97
CA GLY A 81 21.71 -10.71 -7.59
C GLY A 81 22.01 -10.97 -6.12
N VAL A 82 23.27 -10.71 -5.76
CA VAL A 82 23.81 -10.92 -4.41
C VAL A 82 24.02 -9.58 -3.72
N TYR A 83 23.43 -9.41 -2.55
CA TYR A 83 23.47 -8.20 -1.74
C TYR A 83 24.38 -8.43 -0.54
N HIS A 84 25.63 -7.97 -0.65
CA HIS A 84 26.60 -7.96 0.44
C HIS A 84 26.33 -6.75 1.35
N GLN A 85 25.21 -6.79 2.06
CA GLN A 85 24.74 -5.66 2.87
C GLN A 85 24.11 -6.16 4.17
N LYS A 86 24.26 -5.38 5.24
CA LYS A 86 23.47 -5.52 6.47
C LYS A 86 22.29 -4.57 6.40
N VAL A 87 21.15 -4.98 6.92
CA VAL A 87 19.95 -4.13 6.99
C VAL A 87 19.38 -4.14 8.40
N LYS A 88 19.09 -2.94 8.90
CA LYS A 88 18.39 -2.73 10.15
C LYS A 88 17.01 -2.14 9.85
N ILE A 89 15.99 -2.95 10.10
CA ILE A 89 14.58 -2.57 9.96
C ILE A 89 14.11 -2.03 11.30
N THR A 90 14.01 -0.70 11.41
CA THR A 90 13.58 -0.01 12.64
C THR A 90 12.12 0.43 12.60
N ARG A 91 11.47 0.33 11.43
CA ARG A 91 10.10 0.77 11.20
C ARG A 91 9.22 -0.46 11.00
N SER A 92 8.27 -0.68 11.89
CA SER A 92 7.18 -1.61 11.61
C SER A 92 6.26 -1.01 10.56
N GLY A 93 5.56 -1.88 9.80
CA GLY A 93 4.34 -1.47 9.11
C GLY A 93 3.37 -0.79 10.09
N ASN A 94 2.35 -0.10 9.58
CA ASN A 94 1.39 0.54 10.47
C ASN A 94 0.78 -0.50 11.43
N SER A 95 0.51 -0.11 12.67
CA SER A 95 -0.12 -0.97 13.69
C SER A 95 -1.53 -1.45 13.30
N SER A 96 -2.03 -1.04 12.12
CA SER A 96 -3.34 -1.36 11.56
C SER A 96 -3.33 -2.46 10.50
N GLY A 97 -2.23 -3.21 10.35
CA GLY A 97 -2.22 -4.44 9.53
C GLY A 97 -1.63 -4.30 8.12
N ASN A 98 -0.90 -3.23 7.83
CA ASN A 98 -0.23 -3.04 6.53
C ASN A 98 1.30 -3.18 6.70
N PRO A 99 1.85 -4.41 6.68
CA PRO A 99 3.30 -4.63 6.76
C PRO A 99 4.00 -4.11 5.49
N THR A 100 5.24 -3.66 5.64
CA THR A 100 6.14 -3.50 4.49
C THR A 100 6.73 -4.87 4.16
N LEU A 101 6.49 -5.37 2.95
CA LEU A 101 6.97 -6.69 2.51
C LEU A 101 8.28 -6.54 1.75
N PHE A 102 9.30 -7.33 2.11
CA PHE A 102 10.51 -7.50 1.28
C PHE A 102 10.43 -8.87 0.61
N SER A 103 10.57 -8.91 -0.72
CA SER A 103 10.49 -10.15 -1.51
C SER A 103 11.42 -10.07 -2.71
N SER A 104 11.93 -11.20 -3.19
CA SER A 104 12.48 -11.27 -4.53
C SER A 104 11.43 -10.85 -5.57
N TYR A 105 11.87 -10.18 -6.64
CA TYR A 105 11.04 -9.92 -7.79
C TYR A 105 10.60 -11.25 -8.44
N PRO A 106 9.38 -11.35 -9.00
CA PRO A 106 8.87 -12.62 -9.51
C PRO A 106 9.83 -13.27 -10.52
N GLN A 107 10.10 -14.56 -10.31
CA GLN A 107 11.02 -15.38 -11.13
C GLN A 107 12.51 -14.97 -11.06
N GLU A 108 12.87 -14.01 -10.20
CA GLU A 108 14.26 -13.62 -9.96
C GLU A 108 14.74 -14.16 -8.60
N LYS A 109 16.06 -14.35 -8.46
CA LYS A 109 16.69 -14.81 -7.22
C LYS A 109 17.54 -13.70 -6.61
N ALA A 110 17.05 -13.12 -5.52
CA ALA A 110 17.83 -12.25 -4.66
C ALA A 110 18.46 -13.07 -3.52
N ILE A 111 19.75 -12.85 -3.26
CA ILE A 111 20.50 -13.49 -2.16
C ILE A 111 21.07 -12.37 -1.29
N ILE A 112 20.74 -12.35 0.00
CA ILE A 112 21.41 -11.49 0.96
C ILE A 112 22.55 -12.31 1.54
N ASP A 113 23.78 -11.82 1.36
CA ASP A 113 25.00 -12.54 1.74
C ASP A 113 25.82 -11.71 2.72
N GLY A 114 26.37 -12.37 3.73
CA GLY A 114 27.26 -11.77 4.73
C GLY A 114 28.73 -11.79 4.31
N GLU A 115 29.08 -12.39 3.16
CA GLU A 115 30.46 -12.45 2.69
C GLU A 115 31.10 -11.05 2.60
N GLY A 116 32.31 -10.92 3.17
CA GLY A 116 33.05 -9.66 3.20
C GLY A 116 32.54 -8.62 4.20
N LEU A 117 31.44 -8.87 4.92
CA LEU A 117 30.91 -7.93 5.91
C LEU A 117 31.62 -8.08 7.27
N SER A 118 32.03 -6.94 7.83
CA SER A 118 32.54 -6.90 9.20
C SER A 118 31.40 -7.03 10.21
N VAL A 119 31.60 -7.87 11.23
CA VAL A 119 30.67 -8.03 12.36
C VAL A 119 31.31 -7.45 13.61
N ARG A 120 30.57 -6.60 14.33
CA ARG A 120 30.98 -6.10 15.65
C ARG A 120 29.99 -6.60 16.71
N GLY A 121 30.48 -7.36 17.69
CA GLY A 121 29.60 -7.92 18.72
C GLY A 121 28.62 -8.95 18.17
N ILE A 122 27.32 -8.74 18.40
CA ILE A 122 26.23 -9.67 18.05
C ILE A 122 25.35 -9.14 16.90
N GLU A 123 25.97 -8.48 15.91
CA GLU A 123 25.23 -7.94 14.75
C GLU A 123 24.69 -9.07 13.87
N GLY A 124 23.41 -8.94 13.48
CA GLY A 124 22.76 -9.81 12.51
C GLY A 124 22.94 -9.31 11.08
N LEU A 125 22.79 -10.19 10.08
CA LEU A 125 22.70 -9.77 8.68
C LEU A 125 21.42 -8.95 8.43
N ILE A 126 20.34 -9.33 9.12
CA ILE A 126 19.07 -8.63 9.17
C ILE A 126 18.72 -8.43 10.63
N GLU A 127 18.55 -7.18 11.04
CA GLU A 127 18.10 -6.81 12.37
C GLU A 127 16.72 -6.18 12.29
N VAL A 128 15.80 -6.66 13.12
CA VAL A 128 14.46 -6.08 13.23
C VAL A 128 14.31 -5.51 14.63
N GLU A 129 14.21 -4.19 14.73
CA GLU A 129 13.98 -3.48 15.99
C GLU A 129 12.61 -2.82 15.93
N LEU A 130 11.72 -3.21 16.83
CA LEU A 130 10.39 -2.61 16.94
C LEU A 130 10.51 -1.26 17.65
N VAL A 131 10.67 -0.18 16.89
CA VAL A 131 10.49 1.17 17.41
C VAL A 131 9.02 1.53 17.32
N LEU A 132 8.31 1.50 18.46
CA LEU A 132 6.92 1.95 18.53
C LEU A 132 6.84 3.39 18.02
N SER A 133 5.98 3.63 17.03
CA SER A 133 5.71 4.97 16.51
C SER A 133 5.28 5.90 17.66
N PRO A 134 5.68 7.19 17.67
CA PRO A 134 5.21 8.15 18.67
C PRO A 134 3.67 8.27 18.74
N LYS A 135 2.96 7.89 17.66
CA LYS A 135 1.49 7.83 17.65
C LYS A 135 0.94 6.65 18.46
N ASP A 136 1.69 5.55 18.55
CA ASP A 136 1.32 4.34 19.27
C ASP A 136 1.75 4.41 20.75
N THR A 137 2.80 5.17 21.07
CA THR A 137 3.16 5.47 22.47
C THR A 137 2.11 6.31 23.20
N ALA A 138 1.29 7.07 22.47
CA ALA A 138 0.15 7.80 23.00
C ALA A 138 -1.01 6.88 23.43
N ILE A 139 -1.20 5.73 22.77
CA ILE A 139 -2.19 4.71 23.18
C ILE A 139 -1.72 4.04 24.49
N LEU A 140 -0.43 3.74 24.60
CA LEU A 140 0.15 3.17 25.82
C LEU A 140 0.10 4.10 27.03
N HIS A 141 0.21 5.42 26.83
CA HIS A 141 0.01 6.39 27.91
C HIS A 141 -1.45 6.42 28.39
N ARG A 142 -2.42 6.27 27.48
CA ARG A 142 -3.85 6.30 27.83
C ARG A 142 -4.28 5.03 28.59
N ASP A 143 -3.73 3.88 28.22
CA ASP A 143 -4.04 2.59 28.85
C ASP A 143 -3.42 2.45 30.25
N ASN A 144 -2.24 3.03 30.48
CA ASN A 144 -1.63 3.05 31.81
C ASN A 144 -2.34 4.01 32.78
N GLU A 145 -2.81 5.17 32.30
CA GLU A 145 -3.67 6.07 33.07
C GLU A 145 -5.02 5.40 33.41
N TYR A 146 -5.63 4.67 32.47
CA TYR A 146 -6.87 3.93 32.69
C TYR A 146 -6.70 2.83 33.74
N ARG A 147 -5.62 2.03 33.67
CA ARG A 147 -5.28 0.99 34.66
C ARG A 147 -5.02 1.58 36.06
N ARG A 148 -4.39 2.76 36.16
CA ARG A 148 -4.18 3.42 37.46
C ARG A 148 -5.47 3.98 38.07
N ARG A 149 -6.43 4.42 37.24
CA ARG A 149 -7.75 4.88 37.67
C ARG A 149 -8.65 3.72 38.12
N THR A 150 -8.60 2.57 37.45
CA THR A 150 -9.39 1.39 37.83
C THR A 150 -8.81 0.65 39.04
N SER A 151 -7.50 0.76 39.32
CA SER A 151 -6.90 0.17 40.52
C SER A 151 -7.30 0.85 41.83
N HIS A 152 -7.89 2.05 41.80
CA HIS A 152 -8.41 2.74 42.99
C HIS A 152 -9.92 2.52 43.20
N SER A 153 -10.61 1.85 42.28
CA SER A 153 -12.04 1.57 42.36
C SER A 153 -12.24 0.06 42.26
N SER A 154 -11.97 -0.62 43.37
CA SER A 154 -12.44 -1.99 43.62
C SER A 154 -13.92 -2.11 43.23
N GLN A 155 -14.26 -3.17 42.46
CA GLN A 155 -15.59 -3.82 42.27
C GLN A 155 -16.13 -3.84 40.81
N LEU A 156 -16.37 -5.07 40.32
CA LEU A 156 -17.18 -5.50 39.15
C LEU A 156 -16.69 -5.10 37.74
N VAL A 157 -16.52 -5.98 36.75
CA VAL A 157 -17.47 -6.99 36.23
C VAL A 157 -16.69 -8.20 35.65
N LEU A 158 -17.17 -9.40 35.97
CA LEU A 158 -16.73 -10.68 35.39
C LEU A 158 -16.86 -10.68 33.85
N ALA A 159 -15.78 -10.98 33.13
CA ALA A 159 -15.91 -11.51 31.77
C ALA A 159 -16.24 -13.00 31.87
N HIS A 160 -17.53 -13.32 31.80
CA HIS A 160 -18.01 -14.68 31.59
C HIS A 160 -17.56 -15.13 30.20
N THR A 161 -16.78 -16.20 30.15
CA THR A 161 -16.55 -16.99 28.94
C THR A 161 -17.86 -17.64 28.50
N LYS A 162 -18.32 -17.30 27.29
CA LYS A 162 -18.80 -18.28 26.32
C LYS A 162 -18.67 -17.73 24.91
#